data_AF-A0A4Q7ZDU2-F1
#
_entry.id   AF-A0A4Q7ZDU2-F1
#
_cell.length_a   1.000
_cell.length_b   1.000
_cell.length_c   1.000
_cell.angle_alpha   90.00
_cell.angle_beta   90.00
_cell.angle_gamma   90.00
#
_symmetry.space_group_name_H-M   'P 1'
#
loop_
_entity.id
_entity.type
_entity.pdbx_description
1 polymer ?
#
loop_
_entity_poly.entity_id
_entity_poly.type
_entity_poly.pdbx_seq_one_letter_code
_entity_poly.pdbx_strand_id
1 'polypeptide(L)'
;MSALAATATPETTLTGLLLLTLAVTTLGYGLGCWLYPFGACRRCHGTGKRRSPFGRAFGLCRRCHGDGRRLRIGRRIINALRELHDKGTR
;
A
#
# COMPACT_ATOMS: atom_id res chain seq x y z
N MET A 1 -31.53 -36.90 -18.99
CA MET A 1 -30.87 -36.18 -17.87
C MET A 1 -29.38 -35.93 -18.19
N SER A 2 -29.06 -35.38 -19.37
CA SER A 2 -27.65 -35.30 -19.84
C SER A 2 -27.27 -33.94 -20.45
N ALA A 3 -28.20 -32.98 -20.49
CA ALA A 3 -27.97 -31.67 -21.12
C ALA A 3 -27.30 -30.64 -20.18
N LEU A 4 -27.31 -30.84 -18.85
CA LEU A 4 -26.76 -29.87 -17.90
C LEU A 4 -25.22 -29.93 -17.75
N ALA A 5 -24.57 -31.03 -18.13
CA ALA A 5 -23.12 -31.19 -17.94
C ALA A 5 -22.28 -30.41 -18.98
N ALA A 6 -22.83 -30.12 -20.16
CA ALA A 6 -22.09 -29.51 -21.27
C ALA A 6 -21.86 -27.99 -21.09
N THR A 7 -22.72 -27.30 -20.33
CA THR A 7 -22.60 -25.85 -20.04
C THR A 7 -21.88 -25.55 -18.73
N ALA A 8 -21.66 -26.54 -17.86
CA ALA A 8 -21.06 -26.33 -16.56
C ALA A 8 -19.53 -26.06 -16.61
N THR A 9 -18.83 -26.62 -17.59
CA THR A 9 -17.37 -26.47 -17.74
C THR A 9 -16.92 -25.07 -18.24
N PRO A 10 -17.57 -24.41 -19.22
CA PRO A 10 -17.17 -23.06 -19.63
C PRO A 10 -17.45 -22.00 -18.56
N GLU A 11 -18.58 -22.10 -17.85
CA GLU A 11 -18.97 -21.10 -16.84
C GLU A 11 -18.09 -21.17 -15.59
N THR A 12 -17.75 -22.39 -15.14
CA THR A 12 -16.86 -22.58 -13.98
C THR A 12 -15.41 -22.20 -14.29
N THR A 13 -14.93 -22.48 -15.50
CA THR A 13 -13.58 -22.06 -15.92
C THR A 13 -13.46 -20.54 -16.06
N LEU A 14 -14.47 -19.88 -16.63
CA LEU A 14 -14.52 -18.42 -16.71
C LEU A 14 -14.57 -17.78 -15.32
N THR A 15 -15.43 -18.30 -14.44
CA THR A 15 -15.55 -17.83 -13.05
C THR A 15 -14.24 -18.03 -12.28
N GLY A 16 -13.60 -19.20 -12.45
CA GLY A 16 -12.30 -19.49 -11.84
C GLY A 16 -11.20 -18.54 -12.29
N LEU A 17 -11.12 -18.25 -13.59
CA LEU A 17 -10.20 -17.26 -14.17
C LEU A 17 -10.47 -15.86 -13.63
N LEU A 18 -11.73 -15.45 -13.52
CA LEU A 18 -12.12 -14.16 -12.94
C LEU A 18 -11.67 -14.03 -11.48
N LEU A 19 -11.93 -15.04 -10.66
CA LEU A 19 -11.52 -15.05 -9.25
C LEU A 19 -10.00 -15.04 -9.11
N LEU A 20 -9.30 -15.82 -9.94
CA LEU A 20 -7.84 -15.90 -9.88
C LEU A 20 -7.19 -14.58 -10.31
N THR A 21 -7.69 -13.95 -11.38
CA THR A 21 -7.20 -12.62 -11.82
C THR A 21 -7.49 -11.53 -10.78
N LEU A 22 -8.68 -11.54 -10.17
CA LEU A 22 -9.02 -10.63 -9.07
C LEU A 22 -8.09 -10.84 -7.87
N ALA A 23 -7.85 -12.08 -7.47
CA ALA A 23 -6.97 -12.42 -6.36
C ALA A 23 -5.53 -11.97 -6.63
N VAL A 24 -4.97 -12.30 -7.80
CA VAL A 24 -3.62 -11.89 -8.19
C VAL A 24 -3.49 -10.36 -8.22
N THR A 25 -4.46 -9.65 -8.79
CA THR A 25 -4.43 -8.19 -8.85
C THR A 25 -4.50 -7.56 -7.46
N THR A 26 -5.39 -8.06 -6.61
CA THR A 26 -5.58 -7.55 -5.25
C THR A 26 -4.36 -7.83 -4.37
N LEU A 27 -3.84 -9.07 -4.41
CA LEU A 27 -2.65 -9.47 -3.67
C LEU A 27 -1.40 -8.76 -4.20
N GLY A 28 -1.23 -8.66 -5.52
CA GLY A 28 -0.11 -7.94 -6.13
C GLY A 28 -0.09 -6.46 -5.76
N TYR A 29 -1.25 -5.79 -5.79
CA TYR A 29 -1.37 -4.41 -5.35
C TYR A 29 -1.10 -4.27 -3.84
N GLY A 30 -1.66 -5.17 -3.03
CA GLY A 30 -1.43 -5.23 -1.59
C GLY A 30 0.05 -5.41 -1.24
N LEU A 31 0.72 -6.35 -1.90
CA LEU A 31 2.15 -6.61 -1.77
C LEU A 31 2.98 -5.40 -2.23
N GLY A 32 2.62 -4.76 -3.33
CA GLY A 32 3.28 -3.52 -3.77
C GLY A 32 3.17 -2.39 -2.75
N CYS A 33 1.98 -2.25 -2.12
CA CYS A 33 1.77 -1.32 -1.02
C CYS A 33 2.57 -1.68 0.25
N TRP A 34 2.83 -2.97 0.44
CA TRP A 34 3.59 -3.50 1.57
C TRP A 34 5.11 -3.35 1.41
N LEU A 35 5.65 -3.73 0.24
CA LEU A 35 7.07 -3.67 -0.12
C LEU A 35 7.59 -2.24 -0.22
N TYR A 36 6.76 -1.30 -0.68
CA TYR A 36 7.10 0.13 -0.76
C TYR A 36 6.31 0.95 0.26
N PRO A 37 6.55 0.79 1.57
CA PRO A 37 5.76 1.42 2.62
C PRO A 37 5.95 2.93 2.68
N PHE A 38 7.04 3.46 2.11
CA PHE A 38 7.37 4.87 2.12
C PHE A 38 7.21 5.46 0.72
N GLY A 39 6.47 6.57 0.62
CA GLY A 39 6.51 7.44 -0.55
C GLY A 39 7.40 8.64 -0.29
N ALA A 40 7.84 9.33 -1.35
CA ALA A 40 8.45 10.65 -1.19
C ALA A 40 7.44 11.64 -0.58
N CYS A 41 7.90 12.47 0.34
CA CYS A 41 7.10 13.56 0.88
C CYS A 41 6.76 14.55 -0.24
N ARG A 42 5.47 14.88 -0.39
CA ARG A 42 4.98 15.76 -1.48
C ARG A 42 5.52 17.20 -1.42
N ARG A 43 6.01 17.63 -0.25
CA ARG A 43 6.46 19.02 -0.04
C ARG A 43 7.94 19.22 -0.32
N CYS A 44 8.77 18.24 0.00
CA CYS A 44 10.22 18.31 -0.22
C CYS A 44 10.70 17.33 -1.30
N HIS A 45 9.78 16.61 -1.95
CA HIS A 45 10.06 15.62 -2.99
C HIS A 45 11.11 14.58 -2.61
N GLY A 46 11.15 14.17 -1.33
CA GLY A 46 12.13 13.17 -0.85
C GLY A 46 13.39 13.77 -0.22
N THR A 47 13.66 15.06 -0.38
CA THR A 47 14.92 15.67 0.09
C THR A 47 15.02 15.82 1.60
N GLY A 48 13.90 15.76 2.33
CA GLY A 48 13.84 16.04 3.78
C GLY A 48 14.10 17.50 4.16
N LYS A 49 14.46 18.35 3.19
CA LYS A 49 14.95 19.71 3.40
C LYS A 49 13.99 20.76 2.85
N ARG A 50 14.00 21.94 3.45
CA ARG A 50 13.32 23.15 2.99
C ARG A 50 14.36 24.24 2.79
N ARG A 51 14.40 24.84 1.60
CA ARG A 51 15.28 25.99 1.32
C ARG A 51 14.78 27.21 2.10
N SER A 52 15.69 27.93 2.75
CA SER A 52 15.36 29.23 3.36
C SER A 52 15.07 30.26 2.26
N PRO A 53 14.02 31.09 2.39
CA PRO A 53 13.74 32.14 1.42
C PRO A 53 14.79 33.26 1.40
N PHE A 54 15.54 33.45 2.50
CA PHE A 54 16.46 34.60 2.66
C PHE A 54 17.93 34.19 2.88
N GLY A 55 18.36 32.97 2.50
CA GLY A 55 19.76 32.60 2.64
C GLY A 55 20.12 31.20 2.14
N ARG A 56 21.40 30.84 2.28
CA ARG A 56 21.96 29.51 1.91
C ARG A 56 21.64 28.40 2.94
N ALA A 57 20.92 28.73 4.00
CA ALA A 57 20.54 27.78 5.03
C ALA A 57 19.39 26.86 4.56
N PHE A 58 19.46 25.60 4.99
CA PHE A 58 18.40 24.61 4.80
C PHE A 58 17.78 24.29 6.17
N GLY A 59 16.45 24.37 6.24
CA GLY A 59 15.69 23.86 7.38
C GLY A 59 15.19 22.45 7.11
N LEU A 60 14.75 21.76 8.16
CA LEU A 60 14.01 20.51 8.01
C LEU A 60 12.64 20.78 7.38
N CYS A 61 12.17 19.85 6.56
CA CYS A 61 10.83 19.92 6.01
C CYS A 61 9.80 19.78 7.13
N ARG A 62 8.99 20.83 7.37
CA ARG A 62 7.94 20.84 8.41
C ARG A 62 6.91 19.70 8.30
N ARG A 63 6.74 19.10 7.11
CA ARG A 63 5.72 18.07 6.86
C ARG A 63 6.19 16.66 7.19
N CYS A 64 7.47 16.37 6.99
CA CYS A 64 8.07 15.06 7.25
C CYS A 64 9.16 15.11 8.33
N HIS A 65 9.28 16.24 9.04
CA HIS A 65 10.26 16.48 10.09
C HIS A 65 11.73 16.19 9.75
N GLY A 66 12.08 16.09 8.46
CA GLY A 66 13.44 15.75 8.02
C GLY A 66 13.55 14.39 7.32
N ASP A 67 12.59 13.49 7.51
CA ASP A 67 12.68 12.11 7.01
C ASP A 67 12.65 12.01 5.48
N GLY A 68 12.10 13.03 4.81
CA GLY A 68 11.87 13.03 3.36
C GLY A 68 10.79 12.04 2.90
N ARG A 69 10.25 11.23 3.80
CA ARG A 69 9.33 10.12 3.51
C ARG A 69 7.92 10.42 4.02
N ARG A 70 6.93 9.75 3.43
CA ARG A 70 5.54 9.70 3.88
C ARG A 70 5.12 8.23 4.04
N LEU A 71 4.41 7.89 5.11
CA LEU A 71 3.86 6.54 5.28
C LEU A 71 2.69 6.30 4.31
N ARG A 72 2.81 5.25 3.49
CA ARG A 72 1.69 4.70 2.69
C ARG A 72 0.72 3.94 3.59
N ILE A 73 -0.50 3.73 3.08
CA ILE A 73 -1.62 3.14 3.84
C ILE A 73 -1.28 1.74 4.35
N GLY A 74 -0.61 0.90 3.54
CA GLY A 74 -0.23 -0.46 3.95
C GLY A 74 0.58 -0.50 5.25
N ARG A 75 1.54 0.42 5.42
CA ARG A 75 2.31 0.49 6.67
C ARG A 75 1.52 1.04 7.84
N ARG A 76 0.55 1.93 7.61
CA ARG A 76 -0.35 2.41 8.67
C ARG A 76 -1.20 1.28 9.23
N ILE A 77 -1.72 0.41 8.35
CA ILE A 77 -2.52 -0.75 8.76
C ILE A 77 -1.67 -1.68 9.64
N ILE A 78 -0.44 -2.00 9.25
CA ILE A 78 0.42 -2.89 10.04
C ILE A 78 0.79 -2.27 11.38
N ASN A 79 1.11 -0.99 11.41
CA ASN A 79 1.40 -0.30 12.66
C ASN A 79 0.16 -0.32 13.58
N ALA A 80 -1.03 -0.08 13.04
CA ALA A 80 -2.28 -0.14 13.79
C ALA A 80 -2.59 -1.56 14.29
N LEU A 81 -2.39 -2.59 13.46
CA LEU A 81 -2.58 -4.00 13.87
C LEU A 81 -1.62 -4.41 14.98
N ARG A 82 -0.35 -3.97 14.91
CA ARG A 82 0.63 -4.20 15.99
C ARG A 82 0.21 -3.51 17.27
N GLU A 83 -0.21 -2.25 17.18
CA GLU A 83 -0.68 -1.51 18.34
C GLU A 83 -1.92 -2.16 18.98
N LEU A 84 -2.83 -2.70 18.17
CA LEU A 84 -3.99 -3.46 18.67
C LEU A 84 -3.56 -4.78 19.33
N HIS A 85 -2.59 -5.48 18.75
CA HIS A 85 -2.05 -6.71 19.33
C HIS A 85 -1.38 -6.44 20.68
N ASP A 86 -0.50 -5.44 20.76
CA ASP A 86 0.22 -5.06 21.97
C ASP A 86 -0.75 -4.67 23.11
N LYS A 87 -1.86 -3.99 22.80
CA LYS A 87 -2.92 -3.66 23.75
C LYS A 87 -3.72 -4.88 24.22
N GLY A 88 -3.85 -5.90 23.39
CA GLY A 88 -4.54 -7.15 23.75
C GLY A 88 -3.65 -8.12 24.54
N THR A 89 -2.33 -8.01 24.40
CA THR A 89 -1.34 -8.85 25.12
C THR A 89 -0.83 -8.26 26.43
N ARG A 90 -1.27 -7.05 26.79
CA ARG A 90 -0.84 -6.32 27.99
C ARG A 90 -1.97 -6.22 29.00
#